data_AF-A0A7C6GFV6-F1
#
_entry.id   AF-A0A7C6GFV6-F1
#
_cell.length_a   1.000
_cell.length_b   1.000
_cell.length_c   1.000
_cell.angle_alpha   90.00
_cell.angle_beta   90.00
_cell.angle_gamma   90.00
#
_symmetry.space_group_name_H-M   'P 1'
#
loop_
_entity.id
_entity.type
_entity.pdbx_description
1 polymer ?
#
loop_
_entity_poly.entity_id
_entity_poly.type
_entity_poly.pdbx_seq_one_letter_code
_entity_poly.pdbx_strand_id
1 'polypeptide(L)'
;MIKLNNKGFFLAETIVVVGIVAAILVLFYSQISSFYHNYERNSKYNTVEAIHAARNVKIFIEQNQQLNPVTNSINQNTPLIDITTYDFENVNYYNELIDLLNVKSVFISAYNINDLITNYSSYNIDASFLDFLRTQKVKDDKPNTYRVIVILKNGEYASAYYAL
;
A
#
# COMPACT_ATOMS: atom_id res chain seq x y z
N MET A 1 41.23 -22.28 -58.34
CA MET A 1 40.70 -22.30 -56.96
C MET A 1 39.57 -21.29 -56.89
N ILE A 2 38.31 -21.75 -56.76
CA ILE A 2 37.14 -20.86 -56.72
C ILE A 2 37.01 -20.31 -55.30
N LYS A 3 37.11 -18.99 -55.12
CA LYS A 3 36.83 -18.33 -53.84
C LYS A 3 35.32 -18.36 -53.59
N LEU A 4 34.87 -19.11 -52.57
CA LEU A 4 33.48 -19.03 -52.11
C LEU A 4 33.20 -17.63 -51.56
N ASN A 5 32.08 -17.04 -51.96
CA ASN A 5 31.64 -15.71 -51.55
C ASN A 5 31.00 -15.78 -50.15
N ASN A 6 31.79 -15.56 -49.10
CA ASN A 6 31.37 -15.70 -47.70
C ASN A 6 30.47 -14.54 -47.20
N LYS A 7 30.13 -13.56 -48.06
CA LYS A 7 29.33 -12.38 -47.67
C LYS A 7 27.90 -12.74 -47.22
N GLY A 8 27.31 -13.79 -47.79
CA GLY A 8 25.98 -14.27 -47.39
C GLY A 8 25.97 -14.96 -46.03
N PHE A 9 27.06 -15.64 -45.67
CA PHE A 9 27.21 -16.31 -44.37
C PHE A 9 27.27 -15.29 -43.22
N PHE A 10 28.04 -14.21 -43.40
CA PHE A 10 28.15 -13.13 -42.41
C PHE A 10 26.84 -12.37 -42.19
N LEU A 11 26.06 -12.13 -43.26
CA LEU A 11 24.76 -11.48 -43.15
C LEU A 11 23.75 -12.34 -42.38
N ALA A 12 23.71 -13.65 -42.67
CA ALA A 12 22.82 -14.58 -41.99
C ALA A 12 23.16 -14.70 -40.50
N GLU A 13 24.44 -14.83 -40.15
CA GLU A 13 24.90 -14.85 -38.76
C GLU A 13 24.53 -13.56 -38.02
N THR A 14 24.70 -12.40 -38.67
CA THR A 14 24.33 -11.11 -38.09
C THR A 14 22.83 -11.01 -37.82
N ILE A 15 21.98 -11.47 -38.74
CA ILE A 15 20.52 -11.48 -38.55
C ILE A 15 20.14 -12.36 -37.36
N VAL A 16 20.77 -13.53 -37.24
CA VAL A 16 20.53 -14.45 -36.11
C VAL A 16 20.95 -13.78 -34.79
N VAL A 17 22.13 -13.17 -34.73
CA VAL A 17 22.61 -12.47 -33.54
C VAL A 17 21.69 -11.30 -33.16
N VAL A 18 21.26 -10.49 -34.13
CA VAL A 18 20.30 -9.39 -33.89
C VAL A 18 18.96 -9.92 -33.38
N GLY A 19 18.47 -11.04 -33.92
CA GLY A 19 17.26 -11.69 -33.43
C GLY A 19 17.37 -12.15 -31.98
N ILE A 20 18.50 -12.74 -31.60
CA ILE A 20 18.78 -13.16 -30.22
C ILE A 20 18.83 -11.93 -29.30
N VAL A 21 19.54 -10.87 -29.70
CA VAL A 21 19.64 -9.64 -28.91
C VAL A 21 18.27 -8.99 -28.73
N ALA A 22 17.45 -8.92 -29.79
CA ALA A 22 16.10 -8.37 -29.71
C ALA A 22 15.21 -9.18 -28.76
N ALA A 23 15.26 -10.51 -28.81
CA ALA A 23 14.52 -11.37 -27.89
C ALA A 23 14.93 -11.13 -26.44
N ILE A 24 16.24 -11.01 -26.16
CA ILE A 24 16.76 -10.71 -24.82
C ILE A 24 16.27 -9.35 -24.33
N LEU A 25 16.28 -8.32 -25.19
CA LEU A 25 15.81 -6.99 -24.83
C LEU A 25 14.31 -6.97 -24.48
N VAL A 26 13.47 -7.71 -25.21
CA VAL A 26 12.05 -7.82 -24.91
C VAL A 26 11.82 -8.48 -23.54
N LEU A 27 12.57 -9.53 -23.23
CA LEU A 27 12.50 -10.20 -21.93
C LEU A 27 12.93 -9.26 -20.80
N PHE A 28 14.03 -8.52 -20.97
CA PHE A 28 14.48 -7.55 -19.97
C PHE A 28 13.48 -6.41 -19.78
N TYR A 29 12.94 -5.86 -20.87
CA TYR A 29 11.94 -4.80 -20.79
C TYR A 29 10.74 -5.22 -19.95
N SER A 30 10.21 -6.43 -20.18
CA SER A 30 9.09 -6.97 -19.41
C SER A 30 9.39 -7.07 -17.91
N GLN A 31 10.58 -7.57 -17.55
CA GLN A 31 10.97 -7.69 -16.15
C GLN A 31 11.22 -6.34 -15.49
N ILE A 32 11.91 -5.41 -16.17
CA ILE A 32 12.20 -4.07 -15.66
C ILE A 32 10.91 -3.27 -15.49
N SER A 33 9.98 -3.34 -16.44
CA SER A 33 8.68 -2.66 -16.35
C SER A 33 7.91 -3.15 -15.12
N SER A 34 7.81 -4.47 -14.93
CA SER A 34 7.16 -5.04 -13.74
C SER A 34 7.85 -4.60 -12.43
N PHE A 35 9.17 -4.63 -12.39
CA PHE A 35 9.94 -4.17 -11.24
C PHE A 35 9.70 -2.70 -10.94
N TYR A 36 9.74 -1.84 -11.95
CA TYR A 36 9.54 -0.40 -11.81
C TYR A 36 8.14 -0.08 -11.29
N HIS A 37 7.09 -0.71 -11.84
CA HIS A 37 5.73 -0.51 -11.36
C HIS A 37 5.54 -0.97 -9.90
N ASN A 38 6.16 -2.09 -9.52
CA ASN A 38 6.12 -2.55 -8.14
C ASN A 38 6.91 -1.60 -7.21
N TYR A 39 8.03 -1.07 -7.67
CA TYR A 39 8.83 -0.10 -6.93
C TYR A 39 8.07 1.21 -6.70
N GLU A 40 7.52 1.80 -7.76
CA GLU A 40 6.74 3.05 -7.69
C GLU A 40 5.50 2.90 -6.79
N ARG A 41 4.87 1.72 -6.84
CA ARG A 41 3.74 1.41 -5.95
C ARG A 41 4.19 1.30 -4.50
N ASN A 42 5.25 0.55 -4.24
CA ASN A 42 5.75 0.33 -2.88
C ASN A 42 6.44 1.56 -2.27
N SER A 43 6.99 2.46 -3.09
CA SER A 43 7.64 3.68 -2.60
C SER A 43 6.66 4.64 -1.93
N LYS A 44 5.35 4.49 -2.18
CA LYS A 44 4.27 5.23 -1.51
C LYS A 44 3.79 4.57 -0.22
N TYR A 45 4.27 3.37 0.10
CA TYR A 45 3.80 2.59 1.24
C TYR A 45 4.85 2.59 2.34
N ASN A 46 4.41 2.83 3.58
CA ASN A 46 5.26 2.83 4.77
C ASN A 46 6.50 3.73 4.61
N THR A 47 6.32 4.91 4.03
CA THR A 47 7.35 5.95 4.01
C THR A 47 7.66 6.41 5.44
N VAL A 48 8.82 7.04 5.63
CA VAL A 48 9.22 7.56 6.95
C VAL A 48 8.13 8.49 7.50
N GLU A 49 7.66 9.43 6.69
CA GLU A 49 6.60 10.38 7.04
C GLU A 49 5.29 9.68 7.41
N ALA A 50 4.83 8.74 6.56
CA ALA A 50 3.57 8.03 6.81
C ALA A 50 3.65 7.14 8.06
N ILE A 51 4.77 6.46 8.31
CA ILE A 51 4.98 5.66 9.52
C ILE A 51 4.94 6.57 10.76
N HIS A 52 5.62 7.71 10.72
CA HIS A 52 5.60 8.66 11.84
C HIS A 52 4.19 9.20 12.08
N ALA A 53 3.45 9.53 11.02
CA ALA A 53 2.07 9.97 11.14
C ALA A 53 1.18 8.89 11.77
N ALA A 54 1.22 7.65 11.25
CA ALA A 54 0.46 6.53 11.80
C ALA A 54 0.81 6.25 13.27
N ARG A 55 2.09 6.38 13.65
CA ARG A 55 2.54 6.18 15.04
C ARG A 55 2.07 7.29 15.96
N ASN A 56 2.12 8.56 15.55
CA ASN A 56 1.67 9.68 16.36
C ASN A 56 0.15 9.65 16.56
N VAL A 57 -0.61 9.35 15.50
CA VAL A 57 -2.07 9.15 15.58
C VAL A 57 -2.39 7.99 16.52
N LYS A 58 -1.67 6.87 16.41
CA LYS A 58 -1.79 5.74 17.34
C LYS A 58 -1.54 6.16 18.79
N ILE A 59 -0.46 6.89 19.07
CA ILE A 59 -0.11 7.33 20.43
C ILE A 59 -1.21 8.24 20.99
N PHE A 60 -1.73 9.17 20.18
CA PHE A 60 -2.84 10.03 20.59
C PHE A 60 -4.08 9.20 20.97
N ILE A 61 -4.42 8.21 20.15
CA ILE A 61 -5.51 7.27 20.41
C ILE A 61 -5.29 6.49 21.72
N GLU A 62 -4.08 5.96 21.94
CA GLU A 62 -3.72 5.21 23.16
C GLU A 62 -3.86 6.05 24.42
N GLN A 63 -3.51 7.34 24.35
CA GLN A 63 -3.55 8.26 25.47
C GLN A 63 -4.96 8.72 25.83
N ASN A 64 -5.87 8.84 24.85
CA ASN A 64 -7.22 9.33 25.09
C ASN A 64 -8.22 8.21 25.43
N GLN A 65 -7.91 6.93 25.17
CA GLN A 65 -8.75 5.75 25.50
C GLN A 65 -10.22 5.78 25.03
N GLN A 66 -10.62 6.74 24.19
CA GLN A 66 -12.02 6.96 23.79
C GLN A 66 -12.48 6.17 22.57
N LEU A 67 -11.65 5.25 22.06
CA LEU A 67 -12.01 4.48 20.87
C LEU A 67 -12.83 3.23 21.14
N ASN A 68 -13.07 2.85 22.40
CA ASN A 68 -13.89 1.68 22.72
C ASN A 68 -15.25 1.63 21.98
N PRO A 69 -16.00 2.74 21.83
CA PRO A 69 -17.23 2.74 21.04
C PRO A 69 -16.98 2.45 19.54
N VAL A 70 -15.91 3.01 18.99
CA VAL A 70 -15.52 2.84 17.58
C VAL A 70 -15.07 1.40 17.32
N THR A 71 -14.18 0.88 18.16
CA THR A 71 -13.62 -0.47 18.03
C THR A 71 -14.69 -1.55 18.23
N ASN A 72 -15.68 -1.31 19.11
CA ASN A 72 -16.84 -2.19 19.28
C ASN A 72 -17.80 -2.17 18.08
N SER A 73 -17.80 -1.10 17.28
CA SER A 73 -18.63 -1.01 16.08
C SER A 73 -18.01 -1.68 14.85
N ILE A 74 -16.75 -2.12 14.93
CA ILE A 74 -16.09 -2.86 13.85
C ILE A 74 -16.67 -4.26 13.78
N ASN A 75 -17.31 -4.57 12.65
CA ASN A 75 -17.89 -5.87 12.36
C ASN A 75 -17.81 -6.16 10.86
N GLN A 76 -18.37 -7.29 10.42
CA GLN A 76 -18.30 -7.70 9.01
C GLN A 76 -18.98 -6.72 8.03
N ASN A 77 -19.97 -5.94 8.48
CA ASN A 77 -20.67 -4.95 7.66
C ASN A 77 -19.98 -3.58 7.68
N THR A 78 -19.24 -3.28 8.75
CA THR A 78 -18.44 -2.05 8.93
C THR A 78 -16.99 -2.40 9.32
N PRO A 79 -16.23 -3.08 8.45
CA PRO A 79 -14.89 -3.55 8.78
C PRO A 79 -13.83 -2.43 8.76
N LEU A 80 -14.19 -1.27 8.21
CA LEU A 80 -13.36 -0.08 8.16
C LEU A 80 -14.19 1.12 8.60
N ILE A 81 -13.66 1.88 9.54
CA ILE A 81 -14.32 3.08 10.07
C ILE A 81 -13.40 4.26 9.83
N ASP A 82 -13.93 5.31 9.22
CA ASP A 82 -13.25 6.60 9.09
C ASP A 82 -13.34 7.34 10.43
N ILE A 83 -12.19 7.71 10.99
CA ILE A 83 -12.09 8.48 12.23
C ILE A 83 -11.41 9.84 12.01
N THR A 84 -11.25 10.28 10.76
CA THR A 84 -10.57 11.54 10.40
C THR A 84 -11.20 12.74 11.08
N THR A 85 -12.52 12.72 11.31
CA THR A 85 -13.27 13.79 11.98
C THR A 85 -13.98 13.29 13.23
N TYR A 86 -13.43 12.26 13.88
CA TYR A 86 -14.02 11.72 15.10
C TYR A 86 -13.95 12.72 16.26
N ASP A 87 -15.02 12.79 17.05
CA ASP A 87 -15.15 13.75 18.16
C ASP A 87 -14.43 13.22 19.41
N PHE A 88 -13.11 13.40 19.43
CA PHE A 88 -12.29 13.14 20.61
C PHE A 88 -12.47 14.28 21.64
N GLU A 89 -12.34 13.99 22.94
CA GLU A 89 -12.34 14.99 24.01
C GLU A 89 -11.35 16.14 23.76
N ASN A 90 -10.24 15.85 23.08
CA ASN A 90 -9.24 16.83 22.63
C ASN A 90 -9.27 17.05 21.10
N VAL A 91 -10.45 17.24 20.51
CA VAL A 91 -10.64 17.38 19.06
C VAL A 91 -9.76 18.46 18.42
N ASN A 92 -9.52 19.58 19.10
CA ASN A 92 -8.66 20.65 18.58
C ASN A 92 -7.21 20.18 18.41
N TYR A 93 -6.68 19.50 19.42
CA TYR A 93 -5.34 18.93 19.35
C TYR A 93 -5.25 17.84 18.29
N TYR A 94 -6.29 17.00 18.17
CA TYR A 94 -6.35 15.99 17.11
C TYR A 94 -6.32 16.62 15.72
N ASN A 95 -7.14 17.65 15.48
CA ASN A 95 -7.19 18.35 14.20
C ASN A 95 -5.84 19.01 13.87
N GLU A 96 -5.22 19.69 14.85
CA GLU A 96 -3.87 20.26 14.69
C GLU A 96 -2.82 19.19 14.38
N LEU A 97 -2.90 18.02 15.04
CA LEU A 97 -2.01 16.90 14.80
C LEU A 97 -2.18 16.34 13.38
N ILE A 98 -3.41 16.13 12.92
CA ILE A 98 -3.73 15.67 11.56
C ILE A 98 -3.21 16.64 10.51
N ASP A 99 -3.41 17.94 10.71
CA ASP A 99 -2.91 18.96 9.79
C ASP A 99 -1.39 19.08 9.79
N LEU A 100 -0.75 19.05 10.96
CA LEU A 100 0.72 19.10 11.09
C LEU A 100 1.38 17.89 10.42
N LEU A 101 0.79 16.71 10.54
CA LEU A 101 1.27 15.48 9.93
C LEU A 101 0.87 15.33 8.46
N ASN A 102 0.18 16.32 7.90
CA ASN A 102 -0.30 16.32 6.52
C ASN A 102 -1.16 15.08 6.19
N VAL A 103 -1.98 14.66 7.16
CA VAL A 103 -2.88 13.52 7.03
C VAL A 103 -4.13 13.94 6.27
N LYS A 104 -4.54 13.12 5.30
CA LYS A 104 -5.79 13.27 4.55
C LYS A 104 -6.92 12.50 5.21
N SER A 105 -6.66 11.25 5.61
CA SER A 105 -7.66 10.37 6.20
C SER A 105 -7.04 9.41 7.19
N VAL A 106 -7.79 9.07 8.24
CA VAL A 106 -7.44 8.06 9.23
C VAL A 106 -8.57 7.05 9.32
N PHE A 107 -8.23 5.78 9.16
CA PHE A 107 -9.16 4.67 9.28
C PHE A 107 -8.77 3.73 10.41
N ILE A 108 -9.76 3.07 10.98
CA ILE A 108 -9.57 1.96 11.91
C ILE A 108 -10.23 0.71 11.36
N SER A 109 -9.51 -0.41 11.46
CA SER A 109 -10.04 -1.75 11.17
C SER A 109 -9.60 -2.76 12.22
N ALA A 110 -10.20 -3.96 12.17
CA ALA A 110 -9.67 -5.11 12.90
C ALA A 110 -8.24 -5.46 12.42
N TYR A 111 -7.50 -6.23 13.23
CA TYR A 111 -6.17 -6.73 12.88
C TYR A 111 -6.19 -7.54 11.58
N ASN A 112 -7.15 -8.46 11.45
CA ASN A 112 -7.35 -9.22 10.24
C ASN A 112 -8.30 -8.47 9.28
N ILE A 113 -7.76 -8.08 8.14
CA ILE A 113 -8.48 -7.32 7.09
C ILE A 113 -8.74 -8.17 5.84
N ASN A 114 -8.53 -9.48 5.90
CA ASN A 114 -8.64 -10.35 4.72
C ASN A 114 -10.06 -10.35 4.12
N ASP A 115 -11.08 -10.32 4.98
CA ASP A 115 -12.48 -10.25 4.55
C ASP A 115 -12.82 -8.90 3.92
N LEU A 116 -12.25 -7.81 4.46
CA LEU A 116 -12.36 -6.48 3.88
C LEU A 116 -11.74 -6.42 2.47
N ILE A 117 -10.57 -7.03 2.29
CA ILE A 117 -9.89 -7.08 0.99
C ILE A 117 -10.71 -7.92 -0.01
N THR A 118 -11.36 -8.97 0.47
CA THR A 118 -12.16 -9.87 -0.39
C THR A 118 -13.48 -9.21 -0.81
N ASN A 119 -14.12 -8.48 0.09
CA ASN A 119 -15.43 -7.85 -0.11
C ASN A 119 -15.34 -6.32 -0.36
N TYR A 120 -14.20 -5.83 -0.86
CA TYR A 120 -13.89 -4.39 -0.97
C TYR A 120 -14.94 -3.57 -1.74
N SER A 121 -15.61 -4.20 -2.72
CA SER A 121 -16.65 -3.56 -3.56
C SER A 121 -17.82 -3.03 -2.73
N SER A 122 -18.05 -3.58 -1.54
CA SER A 122 -19.13 -3.17 -0.63
C SER A 122 -18.78 -1.92 0.21
N TYR A 123 -17.52 -1.47 0.21
CA TYR A 123 -17.02 -0.45 1.14
C TYR A 123 -16.48 0.82 0.47
N ASN A 124 -16.73 1.00 -0.84
CA ASN A 124 -16.28 2.17 -1.61
C ASN A 124 -14.77 2.49 -1.47
N ILE A 125 -13.94 1.44 -1.44
CA ILE A 125 -12.47 1.54 -1.35
C ILE A 125 -11.89 1.78 -2.74
N ASP A 126 -11.05 2.81 -2.90
CA ASP A 126 -10.38 3.09 -4.16
C ASP A 126 -9.27 2.07 -4.47
N ALA A 127 -8.86 1.98 -5.75
CA ALA A 127 -7.90 0.98 -6.21
C ALA A 127 -6.52 1.12 -5.54
N SER A 128 -6.05 2.34 -5.31
CA SER A 128 -4.74 2.59 -4.69
C SER A 128 -4.75 2.19 -3.22
N PHE A 129 -5.83 2.51 -2.51
CA PHE A 129 -5.99 2.09 -1.13
C PHE A 129 -6.16 0.57 -0.99
N LEU A 130 -6.91 -0.08 -1.89
CA LEU A 130 -7.02 -1.54 -1.92
C LEU A 130 -5.66 -2.23 -2.12
N ASP A 131 -4.81 -1.69 -3.00
CA ASP A 131 -3.48 -2.23 -3.22
C ASP A 131 -2.59 -2.09 -1.99
N PHE A 132 -2.67 -0.98 -1.24
CA PHE A 132 -2.03 -0.87 0.06
C PHE A 132 -2.55 -1.92 1.03
N LEU A 133 -3.86 -2.08 1.18
CA LEU A 133 -4.47 -3.06 2.10
C LEU A 133 -4.04 -4.50 1.78
N ARG A 134 -3.88 -4.84 0.50
CA ARG A 134 -3.37 -6.16 0.07
C ARG A 134 -1.95 -6.46 0.56
N THR A 135 -1.12 -5.44 0.78
CA THR A 135 0.23 -5.59 1.37
C THR A 135 0.18 -5.93 2.86
N GLN A 136 -0.97 -5.69 3.51
CA GLN A 136 -1.18 -5.81 4.95
C GLN A 136 -1.89 -7.12 5.35
N LYS A 137 -2.01 -8.08 4.43
CA LYS A 137 -2.61 -9.39 4.71
C LYS A 137 -1.88 -10.14 5.82
N VAL A 138 -2.66 -10.73 6.72
CA VAL A 138 -2.17 -11.55 7.84
C VAL A 138 -2.70 -12.97 7.73
N LYS A 139 -1.99 -13.92 8.34
CA LYS A 139 -2.40 -15.33 8.38
C LYS A 139 -3.06 -15.71 9.69
N ASP A 140 -2.77 -14.95 10.74
CA ASP A 140 -3.31 -15.11 12.08
C ASP A 140 -4.42 -14.09 12.35
N ASP A 141 -5.15 -14.33 13.42
CA ASP A 141 -6.07 -13.35 13.99
C ASP A 141 -5.63 -13.02 15.41
N LYS A 142 -5.78 -11.75 15.79
CA LYS A 142 -5.41 -11.24 17.11
C LYS A 142 -6.59 -10.48 17.69
N PRO A 143 -7.34 -11.08 18.63
CA PRO A 143 -8.47 -10.41 19.25
C PRO A 143 -7.99 -9.15 19.99
N ASN A 144 -8.86 -8.14 20.06
CA ASN A 144 -8.60 -6.83 20.67
C ASN A 144 -7.39 -6.06 20.07
N THR A 145 -6.91 -6.48 18.91
CA THR A 145 -5.90 -5.76 18.14
C THR A 145 -6.55 -5.13 16.91
N TYR A 146 -6.26 -3.85 16.71
CA TYR A 146 -6.80 -3.01 15.66
C TYR A 146 -5.67 -2.42 14.83
N ARG A 147 -5.98 -2.01 13.61
CA ARG A 147 -5.09 -1.26 12.75
C ARG A 147 -5.58 0.17 12.67
N VAL A 148 -4.67 1.10 12.95
CA VAL A 148 -4.82 2.50 12.57
C VAL A 148 -4.13 2.66 11.22
N ILE A 149 -4.90 3.03 10.20
CA ILE A 149 -4.42 3.21 8.84
C ILE A 149 -4.48 4.69 8.51
N VAL A 150 -3.40 5.25 8.01
CA VAL A 150 -3.27 6.67 7.69
C VAL A 150 -2.99 6.83 6.21
N ILE A 151 -3.70 7.77 5.59
CA ILE A 151 -3.47 8.24 4.22
C ILE A 151 -3.02 9.69 4.31
N LEU A 152 -1.85 10.00 3.78
CA LEU A 152 -1.32 11.36 3.71
C LEU A 152 -1.87 12.13 2.50
N LYS A 153 -1.85 13.47 2.54
CA LYS A 153 -2.35 14.32 1.43
C LYS A 153 -1.53 14.12 0.13
N ASN A 154 -0.28 13.66 0.23
CA ASN A 154 0.58 13.30 -0.90
C ASN A 154 0.27 11.92 -1.52
N GLY A 155 -0.68 11.15 -0.96
CA GLY A 155 -1.05 9.82 -1.44
C GLY A 155 -0.14 8.70 -0.91
N GLU A 156 0.60 8.92 0.16
CA GLU A 156 1.34 7.88 0.89
C GLU A 156 0.47 7.22 1.96
N TYR A 157 0.78 5.95 2.26
CA TYR A 157 -0.02 5.10 3.14
C TYR A 157 0.85 4.48 4.21
N ALA A 158 0.34 4.37 5.43
CA ALA A 158 0.96 3.56 6.49
C ALA A 158 -0.09 2.98 7.43
N SER A 159 0.31 1.95 8.18
CA SER A 159 -0.53 1.40 9.24
C SER A 159 0.26 1.14 10.52
N ALA A 160 -0.40 1.29 11.66
CA ALA A 160 0.13 0.99 12.97
C ALA A 160 -0.84 0.08 13.74
N TYR A 161 -0.31 -0.85 14.52
CA TYR A 161 -1.13 -1.72 15.38
C TYR A 161 -1.41 -1.05 16.72
N TYR A 162 -2.69 -1.04 17.09
CA TYR A 162 -3.21 -0.60 18.37
C TYR A 162 -3.83 -1.81 19.08
N ALA A 163 -3.55 -2.00 20.36
CA ALA A 163 -4.16 -3.07 21.15
C ALA A 163 -4.91 -2.45 22.33
N LEU A 164 -6.11 -2.95 22.60
CA LEU A 164 -6.93 -2.60 23.76
C LEU A 164 -6.57 -3.46 24.98
#